data_AF-A0AAX1C0D8-F1
#
_entry.id   AF-A0AAX1C0D8-F1
#
_cell.length_a   1.000
_cell.length_b   1.000
_cell.length_c   1.000
_cell.angle_alpha   90.00
_cell.angle_beta   90.00
_cell.angle_gamma   90.00
#
_symmetry.space_group_name_H-M   'P 1'
#
loop_
_entity.id
_entity.type
_entity.pdbx_description
1 polymer ?
#
loop_
_entity_poly.entity_id
_entity_poly.type
_entity_poly.pdbx_seq_one_letter_code
_entity_poly.pdbx_strand_id
1 'polypeptide(L)' 'QAERFFIDGNMILNLPDFVNFVFTTKTLPSASLISPIKVQKRELETFTVSPDIAASAAPVKRALDFSEEDSVPQIDF' A
#
# COMPACT_ATOMS: atom_id res chain seq x y z
N GLN A 1 -10.30 13.91 29.84
CA GLN A 1 -10.82 12.76 29.05
C GLN A 1 -9.73 12.08 28.20
N ALA A 2 -8.73 12.81 27.67
CA ALA A 2 -7.67 12.28 26.79
C ALA A 2 -6.77 11.19 27.42
N GLU A 3 -6.54 11.22 28.73
CA GLU A 3 -5.67 10.26 29.45
C GLU A 3 -6.13 8.81 29.34
N ARG A 4 -7.45 8.56 29.20
CA ARG A 4 -8.01 7.20 29.12
C ARG A 4 -7.78 6.53 27.77
N PHE A 5 -7.36 7.28 26.76
CA PHE A 5 -7.12 6.80 25.40
C PHE A 5 -5.65 6.87 25.00
N PHE A 6 -4.78 7.24 25.94
CA PHE A 6 -3.35 7.18 25.76
C PHE A 6 -2.90 5.73 25.91
N ILE A 7 -2.36 5.16 24.84
CA ILE A 7 -1.78 3.82 24.86
C ILE A 7 -0.34 3.96 25.35
N ASP A 8 -0.04 3.38 26.51
CA ASP A 8 1.31 3.40 27.07
C ASP A 8 2.17 2.23 26.55
N GLY A 9 3.46 2.27 26.88
CA GLY A 9 4.40 1.22 26.50
C GLY A 9 4.07 -0.14 27.10
N ASN A 10 3.53 -0.19 28.33
CA ASN A 10 3.17 -1.44 28.99
C ASN A 10 1.98 -2.12 28.29
N MET A 11 1.02 -1.36 27.80
CA MET A 11 -0.12 -1.85 27.03
C MET A 11 0.33 -2.49 25.71
N ILE A 12 1.38 -1.97 25.08
CA ILE A 12 1.98 -2.56 23.87
C ILE A 12 2.79 -3.80 24.19
N LEU A 13 3.56 -3.79 25.28
CA LEU A 13 4.42 -4.91 25.68
C LEU A 13 3.64 -6.14 26.15
N ASN A 14 2.45 -5.93 26.72
CA ASN A 14 1.58 -7.01 27.21
C ASN A 14 0.42 -7.31 26.25
N LEU A 15 0.57 -6.94 24.98
CA LEU A 15 -0.45 -7.19 23.99
C LEU A 15 -0.60 -8.71 23.73
N PRO A 16 -1.82 -9.26 23.73
CA PRO A 16 -2.03 -10.66 23.37
C PRO A 16 -1.62 -10.94 21.92
N ASP A 17 -1.28 -12.19 21.64
CA ASP A 17 -1.09 -12.64 20.26
C ASP A 17 -2.31 -12.30 19.41
N PHE A 18 -2.06 -11.90 18.16
CA PHE A 18 -3.10 -11.58 17.18
C PHE A 18 -3.99 -10.38 17.54
N VAL A 19 -3.54 -9.50 18.43
CA VAL A 19 -4.17 -8.20 18.70
C VAL A 19 -3.24 -7.10 18.23
N ASN A 20 -3.78 -5.97 17.78
CA ASN A 20 -3.05 -4.74 17.49
C ASN A 20 -3.84 -3.51 17.97
N PHE A 21 -3.19 -2.34 17.97
CA PHE A 21 -3.87 -1.06 18.08
C PHE A 21 -3.87 -0.36 16.72
N VAL A 22 -5.03 0.17 16.32
CA VAL A 22 -5.19 0.94 15.09
C VAL A 22 -5.23 2.42 15.42
N PHE A 23 -4.33 3.18 14.79
CA PHE A 23 -4.23 4.63 14.94
C PHE A 23 -4.71 5.29 13.64
N THR A 24 -5.69 6.17 13.74
CA THR A 24 -6.19 6.95 12.59
C THR A 24 -6.23 8.43 12.95
N THR A 25 -6.33 9.29 11.93
CA THR A 25 -6.47 10.75 12.12
C THR A 25 -7.89 11.17 12.53
N LYS A 26 -8.87 10.26 12.41
CA LYS A 26 -10.30 10.57 12.57
C LYS A 26 -10.88 10.01 13.87
N THR A 27 -10.26 8.98 14.42
CA THR A 27 -10.80 8.24 15.57
C THR A 27 -9.73 8.00 16.62
N LEU A 28 -10.18 7.83 17.86
CA LEU A 28 -9.30 7.43 18.94
C LEU A 28 -8.68 6.05 18.66
N PRO A 29 -7.46 5.79 19.20
CA PRO A 29 -6.84 4.48 19.09
C PRO A 29 -7.75 3.39 19.64
N SER A 30 -7.86 2.29 18.90
CA SER A 30 -8.69 1.16 19.28
C SER A 30 -7.94 -0.16 19.11
N ALA A 31 -8.24 -1.11 20.00
CA ALA A 31 -7.75 -2.47 19.85
C ALA A 31 -8.49 -3.18 18.71
N SER A 32 -7.77 -3.92 17.88
CA SER A 32 -8.33 -4.75 16.82
C SER A 32 -7.66 -6.11 16.81
N LEU A 33 -8.42 -7.12 16.40
CA LEU A 33 -7.89 -8.46 16.14
C LEU A 33 -7.30 -8.50 14.73
N ILE A 34 -6.17 -9.18 14.59
CA ILE A 34 -5.58 -9.54 13.30
C ILE A 34 -5.67 -11.05 13.13
N SER A 35 -6.21 -11.50 12.00
CA SER A 35 -6.13 -12.91 11.64
C SER A 35 -4.98 -13.10 10.66
N PRO A 36 -4.24 -14.22 10.74
CA PRO A 36 -3.35 -14.62 9.68
C PRO A 36 -4.13 -14.71 8.37
N ILE A 37 -3.77 -13.90 7.38
CA ILE A 37 -4.33 -14.03 6.05
C ILE A 37 -3.75 -15.32 5.45
N LYS A 38 -4.61 -16.32 5.27
CA LYS A 38 -4.23 -17.57 4.60
C LYS A 38 -3.97 -17.26 3.14
N VAL A 39 -2.70 -17.32 2.74
CA VAL A 39 -2.28 -17.11 1.35
C VAL A 39 -1.83 -18.43 0.72
N GLN A 40 -2.19 -18.64 -0.55
CA GLN A 40 -1.57 -19.68 -1.36
C GLN A 40 -0.30 -19.09 -1.96
N LYS A 41 0.87 -19.54 -1.46
CA LYS A 41 2.16 -19.12 -2.02
C LYS A 41 2.30 -19.69 -3.43
N ARG A 42 2.70 -18.86 -4.38
CA ARG A 42 3.08 -19.24 -5.74
C ARG A 42 4.46 -18.67 -6.04
N GLU A 43 5.21 -19.36 -6.90
CA GLU A 43 6.45 -18.83 -7.43
C GLU A 43 6.20 -17.52 -8.20
N LEU A 44 7.13 -16.58 -8.08
CA LEU A 44 7.07 -15.32 -8.82
C LEU A 44 7.45 -15.60 -10.28
N GLU A 45 6.49 -15.46 -11.20
CA GLU A 45 6.79 -15.50 -12.63
C GLU A 45 7.48 -14.20 -13.04
N THR A 46 8.80 -14.28 -13.25
CA THR A 46 9.58 -13.15 -13.76
C THR A 46 9.57 -13.17 -15.28
N PHE A 47 9.05 -12.12 -15.91
CA PHE A 47 9.14 -11.94 -17.35
C PHE A 47 10.40 -11.13 -17.68
N THR A 48 11.30 -11.72 -18.45
CA THR A 48 12.47 -11.02 -19.00
C THR A 48 12.21 -10.72 -20.47
N VAL A 49 12.42 -9.48 -20.87
CA VAL A 49 12.45 -9.11 -22.29
C VAL A 49 13.79 -9.54 -22.86
N SER A 50 13.80 -10.20 -24.02
CA SER A 50 15.06 -10.54 -24.67
C SER A 50 15.83 -9.26 -25.05
N PRO A 51 17.18 -9.30 -25.06
CA PRO A 51 17.98 -8.13 -25.42
C PRO A 51 17.60 -7.55 -26.79
N ASP A 52 17.29 -8.40 -27.76
CA ASP A 52 16.90 -7.99 -29.11
C ASP A 52 15.55 -7.24 -29.14
N ILE A 53 14.58 -7.70 -28.36
CA ILE A 53 13.27 -7.04 -28.24
C ILE A 53 13.42 -5.71 -27.49
N ALA A 54 14.24 -5.68 -26.44
CA ALA A 54 14.54 -4.46 -25.70
C ALA A 54 15.27 -3.42 -26.56
N ALA A 55 16.19 -3.87 -27.43
CA ALA A 55 16.92 -3.02 -28.36
C ALA A 55 16.05 -2.51 -29.52
N SER A 56 15.06 -3.30 -29.97
CA SER A 56 14.12 -2.91 -31.02
C SER A 56 12.96 -2.06 -30.49
N ALA A 57 12.77 -1.93 -29.18
CA ALA A 57 11.71 -1.13 -28.60
C ALA A 57 11.94 0.36 -28.88
N ALA A 58 10.92 1.04 -29.42
CA ALA A 58 10.98 2.48 -29.61
C ALA A 58 11.16 3.17 -28.25
N PRO A 59 12.15 4.07 -28.08
CA PRO A 59 12.36 4.77 -26.82
C PRO A 59 11.19 5.73 -26.56
N VAL A 60 10.28 5.34 -25.69
CA VAL A 60 9.16 6.18 -25.26
C VAL A 60 9.65 7.11 -24.15
N LYS A 61 10.07 8.32 -24.52
CA LYS A 61 10.29 9.41 -23.55
C LYS A 61 8.94 10.00 -23.15
N ARG A 62 8.18 9.29 -22.30
CA ARG A 62 7.03 9.89 -21.61
C ARG A 62 7.59 10.78 -20.52
N ALA A 63 7.37 12.08 -20.63
CA ALA A 63 7.46 12.94 -19.47
C ALA A 63 6.44 12.40 -18.45
N LEU A 64 6.92 11.97 -17.29
CA LEU A 64 6.04 11.66 -16.17
C LEU A 64 5.59 13.02 -15.63
N ASP A 65 4.42 13.46 -16.07
CA ASP A 65 3.75 14.61 -15.53
C ASP A 65 3.07 14.18 -14.23
N PHE A 66 3.61 14.65 -13.10
CA PHE A 66 3.07 14.40 -11.77
C PHE A 66 2.12 15.53 -11.33
N SER A 67 1.75 16.43 -12.23
CA SER A 67 0.68 17.38 -11.96
C SER A 67 -0.67 16.66 -11.99
N GLU A 68 -1.49 16.93 -10.97
CA GLU A 68 -2.82 16.36 -10.76
C GLU A 68 -3.88 16.99 -11.70
N GLU A 69 -3.50 17.34 -12.94
CA GLU A 69 -4.43 17.84 -13.95
C GLU A 69 -4.51 16.85 -15.12
N ASP A 70 -5.36 15.83 -14.94
CA ASP A 70 -5.81 14.98 -16.04
C ASP A 70 -6.55 15.84 -17.08
N SER A 71 -5.86 16.30 -18.13
CA SER A 71 -6.54 16.76 -19.33
C SER A 71 -7.07 15.54 -20.08
N VAL A 72 -8.33 15.19 -19.78
CA VAL A 72 -9.08 14.17 -20.53
C VAL A 72 -9.09 14.60 -22.01
N PRO A 73 -8.59 13.79 -22.95
CA PRO A 73 -8.72 14.12 -24.35
C PRO A 73 -10.20 14.09 -24.72
N GLN A 74 -10.75 15.25 -25.07
CA GLN A 74 -12.10 15.38 -25.60
C GLN A 74 -12.12 14.70 -26.97
N ILE A 75 -12.79 13.55 -27.06
CA ILE A 75 -13.04 12.86 -28.33
C ILE A 75 -14.35 13.45 -28.88
N ASP A 76 -14.22 14.32 -29.88
CA ASP A 76 -15.38 14.77 -30.67
C ASP A 76 -15.77 13.67 -31.67
N PHE A 77 -17.08 13.35 -31.71
CA PHE A 77 -17.68 12.37 -32.62
C PHE A 77 -17.88 12.93 -34.04
#